data_AF-A0A6V7IZ35-F1
#
_entry.id   AF-A0A6V7IZ35-F1
#
_cell.length_a   1.000
_cell.length_b   1.000
_cell.length_c   1.000
_cell.angle_alpha   90.00
_cell.angle_beta   90.00
_cell.angle_gamma   90.00
#
_symmetry.space_group_name_H-M   'P 1'
#
loop_
_entity.id
_entity.type
_entity.pdbx_description
1 polymer ?
#
loop_
_entity_poly.entity_id
_entity_poly.type
_entity_poly.pdbx_seq_one_letter_code
_entity_poly.pdbx_strand_id
1 'polypeptide(L)' 'VKELCALHALNNLFQERGFSKQELDQICYGLSPDVWINPHKSLLGLGNYDINVIMAALQTKDCEAIWFDKR' A
#
# COMPACT_ATOMS: atom_id res chain seq x y z
N VAL A 1 -12.85 12.87 1.45
CA VAL A 1 -12.53 12.33 0.11
C VAL A 1 -11.76 11.02 0.32
N LYS A 2 -11.96 9.98 -0.49
CA LYS A 2 -11.18 8.71 -0.38
C LYS A 2 -9.85 8.87 -1.11
N GLU A 3 -8.75 8.45 -0.50
CA GLU A 3 -7.37 8.60 -1.00
C GLU A 3 -6.78 7.23 -1.37
N LEU A 4 -7.43 6.53 -2.28
CA LEU A 4 -7.07 5.16 -2.68
C LEU A 4 -6.15 5.12 -3.90
N CYS A 5 -5.28 6.13 -4.07
CA CYS A 5 -4.38 6.20 -5.23
C CYS A 5 -3.42 5.00 -5.31
N ALA A 6 -2.85 4.55 -4.19
CA ALA A 6 -1.99 3.37 -4.16
C ALA A 6 -2.71 2.09 -4.63
N LEU A 7 -3.97 1.91 -4.20
CA LEU A 7 -4.83 0.80 -4.66
C LEU A 7 -5.03 0.83 -6.17
N HIS A 8 -5.39 1.99 -6.72
CA HIS A 8 -5.60 2.13 -8.15
C HIS A 8 -4.28 1.99 -8.94
N ALA A 9 -3.18 2.51 -8.41
CA ALA A 9 -1.86 2.41 -9.04
C ALA A 9 -1.40 0.94 -9.12
N LEU A 10 -1.52 0.17 -8.04
CA LEU A 10 -1.18 -1.25 -8.02
C LEU A 10 -2.06 -2.06 -8.99
N ASN A 11 -3.38 -1.88 -8.95
CA ASN A 11 -4.28 -2.59 -9.86
C ASN A 11 -4.04 -2.22 -11.33
N ASN A 12 -3.73 -0.95 -11.62
CA ASN A 12 -3.34 -0.53 -12.97
C ASN A 12 -1.98 -1.10 -13.38
N LEU A 13 -1.00 -1.18 -12.47
CA LEU A 13 0.32 -1.75 -12.77
C LEU A 13 0.21 -3.21 -13.24
N PHE A 14 -0.60 -4.02 -12.54
CA PHE A 14 -0.78 -5.44 -12.87
C PHE A 14 -1.91 -5.70 -13.88
N GLN A 15 -2.62 -4.66 -14.32
CA GLN A 15 -3.75 -4.76 -15.26
C GLN A 15 -4.86 -5.72 -14.76
N GLU A 16 -5.06 -5.80 -13.45
CA GLU A 16 -6.07 -6.65 -12.80
C GLU A 16 -6.62 -6.01 -11.53
N ARG A 17 -7.75 -6.52 -11.04
CA ARG A 17 -8.25 -6.19 -9.69
C ARG A 17 -7.61 -7.11 -8.64
N GLY A 18 -6.28 -7.13 -8.62
CA GLY A 18 -5.48 -8.02 -7.79
C GLY A 18 -5.29 -7.56 -6.35
N PHE A 19 -5.59 -6.28 -6.06
CA PHE A 19 -5.54 -5.70 -4.73
C PHE A 19 -6.88 -5.04 -4.37
N SER A 20 -7.20 -5.09 -3.09
CA SER A 20 -8.34 -4.44 -2.46
C SER A 20 -7.88 -3.51 -1.33
N LYS A 21 -8.76 -2.59 -0.93
CA LYS A 21 -8.51 -1.74 0.25
C LYS A 21 -8.24 -2.58 1.51
N GLN A 22 -8.96 -3.69 1.68
CA GLN A 22 -8.83 -4.55 2.85
C GLN A 22 -7.44 -5.20 2.89
N GLU A 23 -6.93 -5.68 1.75
CA GLU A 23 -5.58 -6.23 1.66
C GLU A 23 -4.50 -5.18 1.96
N LEU A 24 -4.63 -3.97 1.42
CA LEU A 24 -3.68 -2.88 1.75
C LEU A 24 -3.74 -2.48 3.22
N ASP A 25 -4.94 -2.49 3.83
CA ASP A 25 -5.09 -2.27 5.26
C ASP A 25 -4.43 -3.39 6.09
N GLN A 26 -4.50 -4.65 5.64
CA GLN A 26 -3.81 -5.77 6.30
C GLN A 26 -2.29 -5.64 6.22
N ILE A 27 -1.76 -5.19 5.08
CA ILE A 27 -0.33 -4.88 4.95
C ILE A 27 0.07 -3.80 5.96
N CYS A 28 -0.75 -2.75 6.13
CA CYS A 28 -0.47 -1.71 7.13
C CYS A 28 -0.35 -2.31 8.55
N TYR A 29 -1.26 -3.22 8.93
CA TYR A 29 -1.20 -3.88 10.24
C TYR A 29 0.01 -4.82 10.35
N GLY A 30 0.39 -5.50 9.28
CA GLY A 30 1.59 -6.34 9.25
C GLY A 30 2.89 -5.54 9.43
N LEU A 31 2.97 -4.34 8.86
CA LEU A 31 4.12 -3.44 8.99
C LEU A 31 4.24 -2.78 10.38
N SER A 32 3.14 -2.70 11.13
CA SER A 32 3.10 -2.13 12.48
C SER A 32 2.03 -2.83 13.33
N PRO A 33 2.32 -4.03 13.88
CA PRO A 33 1.32 -4.88 14.54
C PRO A 33 0.85 -4.36 15.90
N ASP A 34 1.65 -3.55 16.59
CA ASP A 34 1.44 -3.17 17.99
C ASP A 34 1.07 -1.69 18.19
N VAL A 35 0.47 -1.06 17.18
CA VAL A 35 0.10 0.37 17.23
C VAL A 35 -1.41 0.55 17.09
N TRP A 36 -1.98 1.41 17.95
CA TRP A 36 -3.39 1.82 17.81
C TRP A 36 -3.60 2.81 16.67
N ILE A 37 -2.57 3.62 16.39
CA ILE A 37 -2.51 4.56 15.27
C ILE A 37 -1.51 4.01 14.27
N ASN A 38 -2.02 3.53 13.14
CA ASN A 38 -1.16 2.98 12.10
C ASN A 38 -0.49 4.12 11.31
N PRO A 39 0.85 4.17 11.22
CA PRO A 39 1.56 5.26 10.54
C PRO A 39 1.50 5.17 9.00
N HIS A 40 1.08 4.02 8.46
CA HIS A 40 1.15 3.72 7.02
C HIS A 40 -0.15 4.06 6.27
N LYS A 41 -1.16 4.62 6.94
CA LYS A 41 -2.45 5.03 6.35
C LYS A 41 -3.13 6.13 7.15
N SER A 42 -4.09 6.81 6.53
CA SER A 42 -4.97 7.76 7.22
C SER A 42 -5.78 7.08 8.34
N LEU A 43 -5.86 7.74 9.51
CA LEU A 43 -6.53 7.25 10.73
C LEU A 43 -7.96 6.76 10.53
N LEU A 44 -8.73 7.47 9.71
CA LEU A 44 -10.14 7.17 9.44
C LEU A 44 -10.33 6.10 8.35
N GLY A 45 -9.27 5.38 7.98
CA GLY A 45 -9.34 4.33 6.97
C GLY A 45 -9.69 4.85 5.57
N LEU A 46 -9.32 6.09 5.26
CA LEU A 46 -9.63 6.75 3.99
C LEU A 46 -8.64 6.40 2.86
N GLY A 47 -7.55 5.68 3.16
CA GLY A 47 -6.45 5.39 2.24
C GLY A 47 -5.18 6.11 2.69
N ASN A 48 -4.53 6.84 1.77
CA ASN A 48 -3.25 7.53 1.98
C ASN A 48 -2.13 6.58 2.43
N TYR A 49 -1.95 5.51 1.65
CA TYR A 49 -0.94 4.50 1.90
C TYR A 49 0.45 5.04 1.56
N ASP A 50 1.42 4.84 2.45
CA ASP A 50 2.80 5.20 2.19
C ASP A 50 3.51 4.22 1.25
N ILE A 51 4.76 4.51 0.90
CA ILE A 51 5.55 3.68 -0.01
C ILE A 51 5.84 2.28 0.53
N ASN A 52 5.92 2.09 1.85
CA ASN A 52 6.20 0.77 2.44
C ASN A 52 5.05 -0.21 2.17
N VAL A 53 3.81 0.29 2.19
CA VAL A 53 2.62 -0.50 1.82
C VAL A 53 2.70 -0.94 0.36
N ILE A 54 3.12 -0.04 -0.54
CA ILE A 54 3.28 -0.36 -1.97
C ILE A 54 4.41 -1.38 -2.16
N MET A 55 5.56 -1.21 -1.51
CA MET A 55 6.69 -2.14 -1.60
C MET A 55 6.30 -3.54 -1.10
N ALA A 56 5.63 -3.63 0.05
CA ALA A 56 5.14 -4.91 0.58
C ALA A 56 4.08 -5.56 -0.33
N ALA A 57 3.21 -4.76 -0.96
CA ALA A 57 2.22 -5.27 -1.92
C ALA A 57 2.88 -5.83 -3.20
N LEU A 58 3.97 -5.21 -3.69
CA LEU A 58 4.71 -5.74 -4.83
C LEU A 58 5.38 -7.08 -4.51
N GLN A 59 5.89 -7.24 -3.29
CA GLN A 59 6.52 -8.49 -2.84
C GLN A 59 5.56 -9.67 -2.83
N THR A 60 4.25 -9.47 -2.61
CA THR A 60 3.25 -10.56 -2.70
C THR A 60 3.01 -11.05 -4.14
N LYS A 61 3.54 -10.34 -5.13
CA LYS A 61 3.52 -10.66 -6.57
C LYS A 61 4.93 -10.98 -7.10
N ASP A 62 5.86 -11.33 -6.22
CA ASP A 62 7.27 -11.61 -6.55
C ASP A 62 7.94 -10.45 -7.31
N CYS A 63 7.53 -9.22 -7.02
CA CYS A 63 8.05 -7.99 -7.62
C CYS A 63 8.71 -7.10 -6.58
N GLU A 64 9.65 -6.25 -7.02
CA GLU A 64 10.32 -5.27 -6.17
C GLU A 64 10.21 -3.86 -6.77
N ALA A 65 10.12 -2.84 -5.92
CA ALA A 65 10.26 -1.45 -6.33
C ALA A 65 11.71 -1.00 -6.19
N ILE A 66 12.27 -0.50 -7.30
CA ILE A 66 13.61 0.07 -7.33
C ILE A 66 13.48 1.60 -7.34
N TRP A 67 14.20 2.25 -6.43
CA TRP A 67 14.26 3.70 -6.37
C TRP A 67 15.09 4.24 -7.53
N PHE A 68 14.43 4.92 -8.47
CA PHE A 68 15.13 5.70 -9.48
C PHE A 68 15.54 7.05 -8.88
N ASP A 69 16.76 7.10 -8.35
CA ASP A 69 17.32 8.30 -7.74
C ASP A 69 17.81 9.29 -8.81
N LYS A 70 17.49 10.58 -8.63
CA LYS A 70 17.82 11.67 -9.56
C LYS A 70 19.15 12.38 -9.22
N ARG A 71 19.67 12.19 -8.01
CA ARG A 71 20.84 12.92 -7.49
C ARG A 71 22.10 12.74 -8.33
#